data_AF-A0A958KA28-F1
#
_entry.id   AF-A0A958KA28-F1
#
_cell.length_a   1.000
_cell.length_b   1.000
_cell.length_c   1.000
_cell.angle_alpha   90.00
_cell.angle_beta   90.00
_cell.angle_gamma   90.00
#
_symmetry.space_group_name_H-M   'P 1'
#
loop_
_entity.id
_entity.type
_entity.pdbx_description
1 polymer ?
#
loop_
_entity_poly.entity_id
_entity_poly.type
_entity_poly.pdbx_seq_one_letter_code
_entity_poly.pdbx_strand_id
1 'polypeptide(L)' 'MNVIFILLPLSLLLAIAGVLGFIWAVRRGQYDDVETPALRALSDDVRESQSNVES' A
#
# COMPACT_ATOMS: atom_id res chain seq x y z
N MET A 1 33.82 19.85 -5.60
CA MET A 1 32.55 20.14 -6.32
C MET A 1 32.40 19.18 -7.50
N ASN A 2 31.80 18.00 -7.27
CA ASN A 2 31.54 17.01 -8.34
C ASN A 2 30.32 16.13 -8.00
N VAL A 3 30.01 15.99 -6.71
CA VAL A 3 28.88 15.18 -6.22
C VAL A 3 27.52 15.62 -6.77
N ILE A 4 27.35 16.91 -7.10
CA ILE A 4 26.12 17.43 -7.71
C ILE A 4 25.82 16.74 -9.04
N PHE A 5 26.84 16.40 -9.84
CA PHE A 5 26.64 15.71 -11.12
C PHE A 5 26.14 14.27 -10.96
N ILE A 6 26.28 13.69 -9.76
CA ILE A 6 25.75 12.35 -9.44
C ILE A 6 24.39 12.48 -8.75
N LEU A 7 24.27 13.38 -7.78
CA LEU A 7 23.04 13.59 -7.01
C LEU A 7 21.88 14.11 -7.87
N LEU A 8 22.14 15.02 -8.80
CA LEU A 8 21.11 15.60 -9.66
C LEU A 8 20.41 14.53 -10.52
N PRO A 9 21.10 13.73 -11.36
CA PRO A 9 20.42 12.69 -12.14
C PRO A 9 19.83 11.59 -11.27
N LEU A 10 20.47 11.25 -10.14
CA LEU A 10 19.94 10.24 -9.22
C LEU A 10 18.61 10.70 -8.59
N SER A 11 18.53 11.96 -8.15
CA SER A 11 17.29 12.53 -7.61
C SER A 11 16.17 12.59 -8.65
N LEU A 12 16.51 12.93 -9.90
CA LEU A 12 15.54 12.94 -11.00
C LEU A 12 15.04 11.52 -11.30
N LEU A 13 15.93 10.53 -11.31
CA LEU A 13 15.56 9.13 -11.53
C LEU A 13 14.66 8.59 -10.41
N LEU A 14 14.96 8.94 -9.15
CA LEU A 14 14.10 8.62 -8.00
C LEU A 14 12.71 9.27 -8.13
N ALA A 15 12.64 10.53 -8.55
CA ALA A 15 11.37 11.21 -8.75
C ALA A 15 10.54 10.55 -9.86
N ILE A 16 11.15 10.22 -11.00
CA ILE A 16 10.50 9.52 -12.10
C ILE A 16 10.03 8.13 -11.65
N ALA A 17 10.87 7.38 -10.93
CA ALA A 17 10.52 6.07 -10.40
C ALA A 17 9.32 6.16 -9.43
N GLY A 18 9.27 7.20 -8.58
CA GLY A 18 8.13 7.46 -7.71
C GLY A 18 6.83 7.71 -8.49
N VAL A 19 6.87 8.55 -9.53
CA VAL A 19 5.71 8.84 -10.38
C VAL A 19 5.25 7.59 -11.14
N LEU A 20 6.16 6.83 -11.74
CA LEU A 20 5.82 5.58 -12.44
C LEU A 20 5.25 4.52 -11.48
N GLY A 21 5.84 4.38 -10.30
CA GLY A 21 5.35 3.50 -9.24
C GLY A 21 3.94 3.89 -8.79
N PHE A 22 3.69 5.19 -8.60
CA PHE A 22 2.37 5.71 -8.26
C PHE A 22 1.33 5.43 -9.36
N ILE A 23 1.63 5.75 -10.62
CA ILE A 23 0.74 5.48 -11.75
C ILE A 23 0.44 3.97 -11.84
N TRP A 24 1.46 3.13 -11.67
CA TRP A 24 1.28 1.68 -11.68
C TRP A 24 0.38 1.19 -10.54
N ALA A 25 0.57 1.70 -9.31
CA ALA A 25 -0.25 1.35 -8.16
C ALA A 25 -1.73 1.74 -8.35
N VAL A 26 -1.97 2.94 -8.88
CA VAL A 26 -3.33 3.41 -9.23
C VAL A 26 -3.94 2.54 -10.31
N ARG A 27 -3.21 2.24 -11.39
CA ARG A 27 -3.71 1.38 -12.48
C ARG A 27 -3.98 -0.07 -12.04
N ARG A 28 -3.31 -0.53 -10.99
CA ARG A 28 -3.50 -1.86 -10.39
C ARG A 28 -4.66 -1.90 -9.39
N GLY A 29 -5.34 -0.77 -9.15
CA GLY A 29 -6.45 -0.69 -8.19
C GLY A 29 -6.02 -0.88 -6.73
N GLN A 30 -4.74 -0.66 -6.40
CA GLN A 30 -4.22 -0.85 -5.04
C GLN A 30 -4.93 0.05 -4.01
N TYR A 31 -5.48 1.17 -4.47
CA TYR A 31 -6.20 2.14 -3.64
C TYR A 31 -7.72 1.94 -3.64
N ASP A 32 -8.24 0.97 -4.40
CA ASP A 32 -9.68 0.71 -4.48
C ASP A 32 -10.18 -0.12 -3.29
N ASP A 33 -9.29 -0.86 -2.62
CA ASP A 33 -9.62 -1.71 -1.49
C ASP A 33 -9.28 -1.07 -0.14
N VAL A 34 -10.02 -0.01 0.22
CA VAL A 34 -9.92 0.65 1.53
C VAL A 34 -10.95 0.16 2.55
N GLU A 35 -11.99 -0.54 2.11
CA GLU A 35 -13.13 -0.96 2.94
C GLU A 35 -13.02 -2.40 3.44
N THR A 36 -12.52 -3.34 2.62
CA THR A 36 -12.45 -4.77 2.96
C THR A 36 -11.62 -5.09 4.21
N PRO A 37 -10.50 -4.40 4.53
CA PRO A 37 -9.72 -4.68 5.72
C PRO A 37 -10.50 -4.47 7.03
N ALA A 38 -11.30 -3.40 7.12
CA ALA A 38 -12.09 -3.09 8.31
C ALA A 38 -13.24 -4.08 8.50
N LEU A 39 -13.91 -4.45 7.40
CA LEU A 39 -14.96 -5.46 7.43
C LEU A 39 -14.42 -6.83 7.82
N ARG A 40 -13.22 -7.21 7.35
CA ARG A 40 -12.56 -8.47 7.72
C ARG A 40 -12.27 -8.55 9.21
N ALA A 41 -11.70 -7.50 9.80
CA ALA A 41 -11.40 -7.47 11.23
C ALA A 41 -12.67 -7.65 12.07
N LEU A 42 -13.76 -6.96 11.72
CA LEU A 42 -15.04 -7.11 12.42
C LEU A 42 -15.68 -8.49 12.21
N SER A 43 -15.48 -9.09 11.03
CA SER A 43 -16.00 -10.43 10.70
C SER A 43 -15.27 -11.53 11.47
N ASP A 44 -13.96 -11.38 11.68
CA ASP A 44 -13.14 -12.36 12.39
C ASP A 44 -13.50 -12.39 13.89
N ASP A 45 -13.72 -11.24 14.52
CA ASP A 45 -14.18 -11.13 15.92
C ASP A 45 -15.55 -11.81 16.14
N VAL A 46 -16.49 -11.64 15.19
CA VAL A 46 -17.82 -12.28 15.26
C VAL A 46 -17.70 -13.81 15.18
N ARG A 47 -16.81 -14.33 14.32
CA ARG A 47 -16.59 -15.77 14.19
C ARG A 47 -15.97 -16.38 15.44
N GLU A 48 -15.01 -15.69 16.05
CA GLU A 48 -14.39 -16.13 17.31
C GLU A 48 -15.42 -16.18 18.45
N SER A 49 -16.25 -15.15 18.59
CA SER A 49 -17.31 -15.10 19.60
C SER A 49 -18.36 -16.20 19.44
N GLN A 50 -18.65 -16.68 18.22
CA GLN A 50 -19.61 -17.76 17.98
C GLN A 50 -19.01 -19.13 18.33
N SER A 51 -17.73 -19.36 18.03
CA SER A 51 -17.05 -20.63 18.36
C SER A 51 -16.94 -20.91 19.87
N ASN A 52 -16.84 -19.84 20.67
CA ASN A 52 -16.68 -19.94 22.12
C ASN A 52 -18.00 -20.16 22.88
N VAL A 53 -19.14 -20.00 22.20
CA VAL A 53 -20.49 -20.23 22.77
C VAL A 53 -20.98 -21.66 22.52
N GLU A 54 -20.45 -22.33 21.49
CA GLU A 54 -20.85 -23.68 21.09
C GLU A 54 -19.93 -24.79 21.66
N SER A 55 -18.90 -24.41 22.42
CA SER A 55 -17.96 -25.31 23.14
C SER A 55 -18.30 -25.41 24.62
#